data_AF-A0A3R9CUY8-F1
#
_entry.id   AF-A0A3R9CUY8-F1
#
_cell.length_a   1.000
_cell.length_b   1.000
_cell.length_c   1.000
_cell.angle_alpha   90.00
_cell.angle_beta   90.00
_cell.angle_gamma   90.00
#
_symmetry.space_group_name_H-M   'P 1'
#
loop_
_entity.id
_entity.type
_entity.pdbx_description
1 polymer ?
#
loop_
_entity_poly.entity_id
_entity_poly.type
_entity_poly.pdbx_seq_one_letter_code
_entity_poly.pdbx_strand_id
1 'polypeptide(L)'
;MDKCREEFEKHFLSLKFATEGVAQTVLDACTFDKDQNVYLPNMEWFLHNDDQEGVVYCSMLNTCYMSFQSRQTEVDELQNLYTQQGINMLKLQKRVDAALKLIESWNEIAFDKTTHWTEGYEEGCYHCAAQLEQALKGEG
;
A
#
# COMPACT_ATOMS: atom_id res chain seq x y z
N MET A 1 10.94 -10.35 8.75
CA MET A 1 10.10 -11.54 8.93
C MET A 1 9.52 -11.63 10.33
N ASP A 2 10.32 -11.42 11.40
CA ASP A 2 9.84 -11.48 12.79
C ASP A 2 8.59 -10.61 13.06
N LYS A 3 8.50 -9.40 12.48
CA LYS A 3 7.33 -8.51 12.66
C LYS A 3 5.99 -9.11 12.22
N CYS A 4 5.93 -9.80 11.08
CA CYS A 4 4.68 -10.40 10.59
C CYS A 4 4.22 -11.55 11.48
N ARG A 5 5.17 -12.37 11.97
CA ARG A 5 4.90 -13.41 12.96
C ARG A 5 4.38 -12.81 14.27
N GLU A 6 5.04 -11.77 14.80
CA GLU A 6 4.62 -11.13 16.05
C GLU A 6 3.22 -10.52 15.95
N GLU A 7 2.88 -9.90 14.81
CA GLU A 7 1.54 -9.38 14.55
C GLU A 7 0.51 -10.51 14.44
N PHE A 8 0.87 -11.62 13.79
CA PHE A 8 0.05 -12.82 13.73
C PHE A 8 -0.21 -13.39 15.13
N GLU A 9 0.83 -13.64 15.94
CA GLU A 9 0.69 -14.22 17.28
C GLU A 9 -0.14 -13.33 18.19
N LYS A 10 0.09 -12.01 18.14
CA LYS A 10 -0.72 -11.03 18.86
C LYS A 10 -2.19 -11.07 18.41
N HIS A 11 -2.44 -11.17 17.10
CA HIS A 11 -3.79 -11.30 16.59
C HIS A 11 -4.44 -12.63 17.02
N PHE A 12 -3.72 -13.73 16.91
CA PHE A 12 -4.18 -15.07 17.28
C PHE A 12 -4.56 -15.14 18.77
N LEU A 13 -3.72 -14.58 19.65
CA LEU A 13 -3.99 -14.45 21.09
C LEU A 13 -5.19 -13.56 21.41
N SER A 14 -5.55 -12.63 20.53
CA SER A 14 -6.72 -11.76 20.70
C SER A 14 -8.05 -12.45 20.32
N LEU A 15 -7.99 -13.61 19.65
CA LEU A 15 -9.18 -14.32 19.22
C LEU A 15 -9.89 -14.97 20.41
N LYS A 16 -11.23 -14.93 20.38
CA LYS A 16 -12.07 -15.57 21.39
C LYS A 16 -12.36 -17.01 20.98
N PHE A 17 -11.64 -17.95 21.56
CA PHE A 17 -11.93 -19.37 21.43
C PHE A 17 -13.06 -19.80 22.39
N ALA A 18 -13.68 -20.93 22.10
CA ALA A 18 -14.73 -21.50 22.95
C ALA A 18 -14.22 -21.84 24.36
N THR A 19 -12.94 -22.21 24.46
CA THR A 19 -12.25 -22.49 25.70
C THR A 19 -11.17 -21.44 25.92
N GLU A 20 -11.17 -20.84 27.11
CA GLU A 20 -10.19 -19.85 27.51
C GLU A 20 -8.78 -20.47 27.57
N GLY A 21 -7.76 -19.70 27.19
CA GLY A 21 -6.36 -20.14 27.21
C GLY A 21 -5.93 -21.01 26.02
N VAL A 22 -6.85 -21.54 25.21
CA VAL A 22 -6.51 -22.41 24.06
C VAL A 22 -5.56 -21.76 23.07
N ALA A 23 -5.71 -20.45 22.81
CA ALA A 23 -4.79 -19.74 21.92
C ALA A 23 -3.34 -19.81 22.41
N GLN A 24 -3.14 -19.67 23.73
CA GLN A 24 -1.83 -19.77 24.34
C GLN A 24 -1.33 -21.22 24.31
N THR A 25 -2.18 -22.19 24.65
CA THR A 25 -1.83 -23.62 24.58
C THR A 25 -1.35 -24.04 23.20
N VAL A 26 -2.03 -23.59 22.14
CA VAL A 26 -1.66 -23.86 20.75
C VAL A 26 -0.27 -23.28 20.43
N LEU A 27 0.02 -22.07 20.89
CA LEU A 27 1.33 -21.45 20.71
C LEU A 27 2.41 -22.18 21.51
N ASP A 28 2.14 -22.57 22.76
CA ASP A 28 3.07 -23.29 23.63
C ASP A 28 3.40 -24.70 23.09
N ALA A 29 2.44 -25.33 22.40
CA ALA A 29 2.60 -26.63 21.75
C ALA A 29 3.49 -26.59 20.49
N CYS A 30 3.87 -25.41 20.01
CA CYS A 30 4.69 -25.24 18.83
C CYS A 30 5.93 -24.37 19.10
N THR A 31 6.97 -24.57 18.29
CA THR A 31 8.15 -23.71 18.21
C THR A 31 8.23 -23.14 16.80
N PHE A 32 8.73 -21.92 16.65
CA PHE A 32 8.82 -21.30 15.32
C PHE A 32 10.23 -21.50 14.74
N ASP A 33 10.30 -22.22 13.62
CA ASP A 33 11.51 -22.35 12.82
C ASP A 33 11.63 -21.14 11.89
N LYS A 34 12.65 -20.31 12.13
CA LYS A 34 12.85 -19.06 11.38
C LYS A 34 13.38 -19.29 9.96
N ASP A 35 14.09 -20.39 9.74
CA ASP A 35 14.72 -20.68 8.46
C ASP A 35 13.69 -21.22 7.46
N GLN A 36 12.77 -22.04 7.96
CA GLN A 36 11.63 -22.60 7.21
C GLN A 36 10.39 -21.70 7.29
N ASN A 37 10.38 -20.71 8.19
CA ASN A 37 9.27 -19.78 8.40
C ASN A 37 7.95 -20.50 8.72
N VAL A 38 8.02 -21.48 9.62
CA VAL A 38 6.93 -22.42 9.93
C VAL A 38 6.92 -22.77 11.42
N TYR A 39 5.74 -23.08 11.95
CA TYR A 39 5.59 -23.65 13.29
C TYR A 39 5.83 -25.16 13.26
N LEU A 40 6.76 -25.63 14.09
CA LEU A 40 7.08 -27.04 14.30
C LEU A 40 6.59 -27.52 15.66
N PRO A 41 6.33 -28.82 15.85
CA PRO A 41 6.01 -29.39 17.16
C PRO A 41 7.02 -29.00 18.23
N ASN A 42 6.54 -28.54 19.39
CA ASN A 42 7.37 -28.36 20.57
C ASN A 42 7.54 -29.71 21.29
N MET A 43 8.68 -30.36 21.07
CA MET A 43 8.96 -31.67 21.66
C MET A 43 8.94 -31.67 23.20
N GLU A 44 9.27 -30.55 23.85
CA GLU A 44 9.21 -30.44 25.31
C GLU A 44 7.75 -30.44 25.82
N TRP A 45 6.85 -29.76 25.09
CA TRP A 45 5.42 -29.78 25.40
C TRP A 45 4.84 -31.19 25.27
N PHE A 46 5.28 -31.94 24.26
CA PHE A 46 4.80 -33.30 23.98
C PHE A 46 5.21 -34.32 25.05
N LEU A 47 6.25 -34.05 25.84
CA LEU A 47 6.64 -34.93 26.96
C LEU A 47 5.57 -35.01 28.05
N HIS A 48 4.68 -34.02 28.11
CA HIS A 48 3.70 -33.85 29.19
C HIS A 48 2.26 -33.79 28.70
N ASN A 49 2.03 -33.88 27.39
CA ASN A 49 0.72 -33.70 26.75
C ASN A 49 0.55 -34.69 25.59
N ASP A 50 -0.66 -34.74 25.02
CA ASP A 50 -0.98 -35.62 23.89
C ASP A 50 -0.27 -35.17 22.60
N ASP A 51 0.45 -36.09 21.96
CA ASP A 51 1.26 -35.81 20.77
C ASP A 51 0.39 -35.59 19.52
N GLN A 52 -0.75 -36.27 19.40
CA GLN A 52 -1.68 -36.06 18.30
C GLN A 52 -2.34 -34.68 18.39
N GLU A 53 -2.70 -34.25 19.59
CA GLU A 53 -3.24 -32.92 19.85
C GLU A 53 -2.25 -31.83 19.43
N GLY A 54 -0.98 -31.97 19.79
CA GLY A 54 0.07 -31.03 19.39
C GLY A 54 0.30 -30.97 17.87
N VAL A 55 0.24 -32.10 17.16
CA VAL A 55 0.33 -32.12 15.68
C VAL A 55 -0.85 -31.39 15.04
N VAL A 56 -2.07 -31.55 15.58
CA VAL A 56 -3.25 -30.82 15.13
C VAL A 56 -3.06 -29.32 15.35
N TYR A 57 -2.56 -28.90 16.52
CA TYR A 57 -2.28 -27.50 16.82
C TYR A 57 -1.28 -26.87 15.87
N CYS A 58 -0.13 -27.51 15.61
CA CYS A 58 0.83 -26.93 14.66
C CYS A 58 0.29 -26.92 13.22
N SER A 59 -0.51 -27.90 12.81
CA SER A 59 -1.15 -27.89 11.49
C SER A 59 -2.13 -26.73 11.33
N MET A 60 -2.97 -26.48 12.36
CA MET A 60 -3.90 -25.35 12.40
C MET A 60 -3.13 -24.02 12.40
N LEU A 61 -2.13 -23.89 13.27
CA LEU A 61 -1.38 -22.66 13.44
C LEU A 61 -0.64 -22.26 12.16
N ASN A 62 -0.02 -23.23 11.46
CA ASN A 62 0.59 -22.98 10.15
C ASN A 62 -0.43 -22.57 9.09
N THR A 63 -1.60 -23.21 9.06
CA THR A 63 -2.65 -22.85 8.11
C THR A 63 -3.12 -21.40 8.33
N CYS A 64 -3.34 -21.02 9.60
CA CYS A 64 -3.68 -19.66 9.98
C CYS A 64 -2.55 -18.68 9.63
N TYR A 65 -1.30 -19.05 9.91
CA TYR A 65 -0.14 -18.19 9.66
C TYR A 65 0.09 -17.92 8.17
N MET A 66 0.05 -18.97 7.33
CA MET A 66 0.14 -18.83 5.87
C MET A 66 -0.98 -17.94 5.32
N SER A 67 -2.21 -18.12 5.81
CA SER A 67 -3.34 -17.28 5.42
C SER A 67 -3.14 -15.83 5.83
N PHE A 68 -2.61 -15.59 7.02
CA PHE A 68 -2.29 -14.25 7.52
C PHE A 68 -1.20 -13.58 6.67
N GLN A 69 -0.12 -14.29 6.35
CA GLN A 69 0.97 -13.80 5.50
C GLN A 69 0.49 -13.44 4.09
N SER A 70 -0.36 -14.28 3.48
CA SER A 70 -0.94 -13.99 2.16
C SER A 70 -1.73 -12.69 2.18
N ARG A 71 -2.56 -12.50 3.21
CA ARG A 71 -3.34 -11.27 3.38
C ARG A 71 -2.47 -10.05 3.68
N GLN A 72 -1.39 -10.21 4.44
CA GLN A 72 -0.48 -9.10 4.71
C GLN A 72 0.21 -8.63 3.42
N THR A 73 0.59 -9.56 2.54
CA THR A 73 1.13 -9.23 1.22
C THR A 73 0.12 -8.42 0.39
N GLU A 74 -1.14 -8.86 0.33
CA GLU A 74 -2.20 -8.12 -0.38
C GLU A 74 -2.43 -6.72 0.20
N VAL A 75 -2.41 -6.57 1.52
CA VAL A 75 -2.56 -5.28 2.20
C VAL A 75 -1.39 -4.35 1.86
N ASP A 76 -0.16 -4.86 1.89
CA ASP A 76 1.04 -4.09 1.58
C ASP A 76 1.03 -3.63 0.10
N GLU A 77 0.61 -4.49 -0.82
CA GLU A 77 0.43 -4.16 -2.24
C GLU A 77 -0.62 -3.07 -2.45
N LEU A 78 -1.79 -3.20 -1.81
CA LEU A 78 -2.85 -2.20 -1.87
C LEU A 78 -2.39 -0.86 -1.31
N GLN A 79 -1.68 -0.87 -0.18
CA GLN A 79 -1.14 0.35 0.43
C GLN A 79 -0.13 1.05 -0.50
N ASN A 80 0.72 0.27 -1.18
CA ASN A 80 1.63 0.80 -2.20
C ASN A 80 0.88 1.41 -3.39
N LEU A 81 -0.16 0.75 -3.91
CA LEU A 81 -0.99 1.25 -5.00
C LEU A 81 -1.69 2.57 -4.63
N TYR A 82 -2.31 2.64 -3.45
CA TYR A 82 -2.97 3.87 -2.98
C TYR A 82 -1.97 5.01 -2.76
N THR A 83 -0.78 4.71 -2.25
CA THR A 83 0.29 5.71 -2.10
C THR A 83 0.71 6.25 -3.46
N GLN A 84 0.92 5.37 -4.44
CA GLN A 84 1.31 5.77 -5.80
C GLN A 84 0.19 6.56 -6.48
N GLN A 85 -1.08 6.19 -6.27
CA GLN A 85 -2.23 6.94 -6.76
C GLN A 85 -2.26 8.35 -6.16
N GLY A 86 -2.04 8.49 -4.85
CA GLY A 86 -1.94 9.80 -4.19
C GLY A 86 -0.83 10.67 -4.77
N ILE A 87 0.36 10.09 -5.00
CA ILE A 87 1.48 10.79 -5.65
C ILE A 87 1.10 11.24 -7.07
N ASN A 88 0.43 10.39 -7.84
CA ASN A 88 -0.01 10.72 -9.20
C ASN A 88 -1.06 11.83 -9.21
N MET A 89 -1.98 11.83 -8.25
CA MET A 89 -2.96 12.93 -8.07
C MET A 89 -2.27 14.25 -7.76
N LEU A 90 -1.25 14.25 -6.88
CA LEU A 90 -0.47 15.46 -6.58
C LEU A 90 0.31 15.97 -7.81
N LYS A 91 0.87 15.07 -8.63
CA LYS A 91 1.52 15.44 -9.89
C LYS A 91 0.52 16.05 -10.88
N LEU A 92 -0.68 15.47 -10.99
CA LEU A 92 -1.74 16.00 -11.84
C LEU A 92 -2.19 17.38 -11.37
N GLN A 93 -2.37 17.58 -10.06
CA GLN A 93 -2.72 18.89 -9.50
C GLN A 93 -1.68 19.95 -9.89
N LYS A 94 -0.38 19.65 -9.77
CA LYS A 94 0.68 20.59 -10.17
C LYS A 94 0.64 20.95 -11.66
N ARG A 95 0.32 19.98 -12.53
CA ARG A 95 0.17 20.20 -13.98
C ARG A 95 -1.03 21.10 -14.28
N VAL A 96 -2.15 20.87 -13.60
CA VAL A 96 -3.35 21.72 -13.70
C VAL A 96 -3.05 23.13 -13.19
N ASP A 97 -2.38 23.28 -12.05
CA ASP A 97 -2.01 24.59 -11.49
C ASP A 97 -1.08 25.37 -12.42
N ALA A 98 -0.11 24.69 -13.07
CA ALA A 98 0.78 25.30 -14.06
C ALA A 98 0.01 25.75 -15.31
N ALA A 99 -0.92 24.93 -15.81
CA ALA A 99 -1.77 25.28 -16.94
C ALA A 99 -2.69 26.46 -16.61
N LEU A 100 -3.26 26.50 -15.40
CA LEU A 100 -4.10 27.62 -14.94
C LEU A 100 -3.31 28.93 -14.91
N LYS A 101 -2.08 28.93 -14.40
CA LYS A 101 -1.21 30.11 -14.39
C LYS A 101 -0.89 30.61 -15.81
N LEU A 102 -0.66 29.71 -16.75
CA LEU A 102 -0.44 30.08 -18.16
C LEU A 102 -1.69 30.73 -18.75
N ILE A 103 -2.87 30.16 -18.50
CA ILE A 103 -4.15 30.72 -18.95
C ILE A 103 -4.39 32.11 -18.35
N GLU A 104 -4.14 32.29 -17.05
CA GLU A 104 -4.23 33.59 -16.38
C GLU A 104 -3.29 34.61 -17.02
N SER A 105 -2.03 34.25 -17.27
CA SER A 105 -1.05 35.12 -17.92
C SER A 105 -1.49 35.54 -19.32
N TRP A 106 -2.04 34.64 -20.14
CA TRP A 106 -2.53 35.01 -21.46
C TRP A 106 -3.79 35.87 -21.41
N ASN A 107 -4.69 35.64 -20.44
CA ASN A 107 -5.86 36.49 -20.24
C ASN A 107 -5.48 37.93 -19.89
N GLU A 108 -4.42 38.13 -19.10
CA GLU A 108 -3.86 39.46 -18.82
C GLU A 108 -3.30 40.13 -20.08
N ILE A 109 -2.53 39.40 -20.88
CA ILE A 109 -1.95 39.89 -22.15
C ILE A 109 -3.06 40.24 -23.17
N ALA A 110 -4.08 39.40 -23.29
CA ALA A 110 -5.19 39.61 -24.22
C ALA A 110 -6.07 40.81 -23.88
N PHE A 111 -6.05 41.30 -22.62
CA PHE A 111 -6.83 42.45 -22.17
C PHE A 111 -6.13 43.80 -22.44
N ASP A 112 -4.85 43.82 -22.83
CA ASP A 112 -4.21 45.00 -23.41
C ASP A 112 -4.71 45.22 -24.86
N LYS A 113 -5.93 45.76 -24.96
CA LYS A 113 -6.69 45.98 -26.21
C LYS A 113 -6.05 46.99 -27.17
N THR A 114 -4.80 47.41 -26.98
CA THR A 114 -4.21 48.50 -27.77
C THR A 114 -3.06 48.10 -28.68
N THR A 115 -2.50 46.89 -28.57
CA THR A 115 -1.37 46.51 -29.43
C THR A 115 -1.43 45.04 -29.90
N HIS A 116 -1.59 44.85 -31.22
CA HIS A 116 -1.05 43.71 -32.01
C HIS A 116 -1.97 42.52 -32.39
N TRP A 117 -3.29 42.62 -32.34
CA TRP A 117 -4.15 41.48 -32.71
C TRP A 117 -4.40 41.25 -34.21
N THR A 118 -3.79 42.01 -35.14
CA THR A 118 -4.10 41.88 -36.59
C THR A 118 -3.04 41.21 -37.46
N GLU A 119 -1.81 41.00 -36.99
CA GLU A 119 -0.77 40.25 -37.71
C GLU A 119 0.00 39.36 -36.70
N GLY A 120 -0.18 38.03 -36.78
CA GLY A 120 0.42 37.07 -35.82
C GLY A 120 -0.56 36.32 -34.91
N TYR A 121 -1.87 36.51 -35.07
CA TYR A 121 -2.93 35.85 -34.28
C TYR A 121 -2.77 34.32 -34.24
N GLU A 122 -2.58 33.71 -35.41
CA GLU A 122 -2.44 32.26 -35.51
C GLU A 122 -1.18 31.76 -34.80
N GLU A 123 -0.02 32.39 -35.02
CA GLU A 123 1.23 32.04 -34.33
C GLU A 123 1.11 32.18 -32.81
N GLY A 124 0.49 33.26 -32.33
CA GLY A 124 0.21 33.45 -30.89
C GLY A 124 -0.67 32.34 -30.32
N CYS A 125 -1.75 31.96 -31.01
CA CYS A 125 -2.61 30.85 -30.59
C CYS A 125 -1.87 29.49 -30.59
N TYR A 126 -1.01 29.23 -31.58
CA TYR A 126 -0.18 28.02 -31.61
C TYR A 126 0.84 27.99 -30.47
N HIS A 127 1.47 29.12 -30.14
CA HIS A 127 2.39 29.23 -29.01
C HIS A 127 1.70 28.99 -27.66
N CYS A 128 0.51 29.55 -27.46
CA CYS A 128 -0.31 29.28 -26.29
C CYS A 128 -0.65 27.78 -26.19
N ALA A 129 -1.16 27.17 -27.27
CA ALA A 129 -1.48 25.74 -27.28
C ALA A 129 -0.27 24.86 -26.92
N ALA A 130 0.92 25.15 -27.46
CA ALA A 130 2.14 24.41 -27.16
C ALA A 130 2.57 24.53 -25.68
N GLN A 131 2.50 25.73 -25.10
CA GLN A 131 2.82 25.95 -23.69
C GLN A 131 1.84 25.23 -22.75
N LEU A 132 0.54 25.23 -23.08
CA LEU A 132 -0.47 24.50 -22.32
C LEU A 132 -0.27 22.98 -22.40
N GLU A 133 0.05 22.48 -23.59
CA GLU A 133 0.36 21.06 -23.79
C GLU A 133 1.57 20.62 -22.96
N GLN A 134 2.64 21.41 -22.93
CA GLN A 134 3.83 21.15 -22.10
C GLN A 134 3.48 21.12 -20.60
N ALA A 135 2.71 22.10 -20.12
CA ALA A 135 2.27 22.16 -18.72
C ALA A 135 1.41 20.94 -18.33
N LEU A 136 0.51 20.49 -19.21
CA LEU A 136 -0.34 19.32 -18.98
C LEU A 136 0.43 17.99 -19.05
N LYS A 137 1.46 17.89 -19.89
CA LYS A 137 2.40 16.76 -19.90
C LYS A 137 3.28 16.76 -18.64
N GLY A 138 3.48 17.92 -18.03
CA GLY A 138 4.40 18.12 -16.90
C GLY A 138 5.86 18.12 -17.34
N GLU A 139 6.12 18.54 -18.58
CA GLU A 139 7.43 18.74 -19.18
C GLU A 139 7.80 20.22 -19.02
N GLY A 140 8.31 20.60 -17.83
CA GLY A 140 8.69 21.97 -17.47
C GLY A 140 9.69 22.02 -16.35
#